data_AF-A0A973Q2U0-F1
#
_entry.id   AF-A0A973Q2U0-F1
#
_cell.length_a   1.000
_cell.length_b   1.000
_cell.length_c   1.000
_cell.angle_alpha   90.00
_cell.angle_beta   90.00
_cell.angle_gamma   90.00
#
_symmetry.space_group_name_H-M   'P 1'
#
loop_
_entity.id
_entity.type
_entity.pdbx_description
1 polymer ?
#
loop_
_entity_poly.entity_id
_entity_poly.type
_entity_poly.pdbx_seq_one_letter_code
_entity_poly.pdbx_strand_id
1 'polypeptide(L)'
;RLVAMAGERLRPPGWTEISAVCTAPEARGRGHARRLIGALAARIRSRNERPFLHVAEANTGALALYERLGFESRKPVTFRGFRTP
;
A
#
# COMPACT_ATOMS: atom_id res chain seq x y z
N ARG A 1 -5.09 -20.41 8.34
CA ARG A 1 -4.31 -20.08 7.10
C ARG A 1 -4.27 -18.56 6.94
N LEU A 2 -3.09 -17.96 6.79
CA LEU A 2 -2.94 -16.54 6.46
C LEU A 2 -3.11 -16.36 4.94
N VAL A 3 -4.09 -15.56 4.50
CA VAL A 3 -4.43 -15.39 3.06
C VAL A 3 -4.20 -13.98 2.53
N ALA A 4 -3.97 -13.01 3.40
CA ALA A 4 -3.64 -11.64 3.05
C ALA A 4 -2.89 -10.97 4.20
N MET A 5 -1.98 -10.06 3.85
CA MET A 5 -1.24 -9.24 4.81
C MET A 5 -0.94 -7.86 4.22
N ALA A 6 -0.68 -6.91 5.12
CA ALA A 6 -0.19 -5.57 4.82
C ALA A 6 0.56 -5.07 6.05
N GLY A 7 1.51 -4.15 5.88
CA GLY A 7 2.30 -3.60 6.96
C GLY A 7 2.64 -2.13 6.76
N GLU A 8 3.41 -1.60 7.72
CA GLU A 8 4.01 -0.26 7.66
C GLU A 8 5.52 -0.41 7.45
N ARG A 9 6.16 0.52 6.71
CA ARG A 9 7.61 0.47 6.45
C ARG A 9 8.33 1.78 6.73
N LEU A 10 8.42 2.68 5.75
CA LEU A 10 9.12 3.96 5.91
C LEU A 10 8.31 4.94 6.78
N ARG A 11 8.99 5.76 7.58
CA ARG A 11 8.37 6.80 8.44
C ARG A 11 9.08 8.17 8.35
N PRO A 12 9.00 8.88 7.22
CA PRO A 12 9.43 10.28 7.16
C PRO A 12 8.62 11.15 8.15
N PRO A 13 9.13 12.30 8.61
CA PRO A 13 8.40 13.16 9.54
C PRO A 13 6.98 13.49 9.04
N GLY A 14 5.97 13.13 9.84
CA GLY A 14 4.55 13.33 9.53
C GLY A 14 3.95 12.38 8.49
N TRP A 15 4.67 11.33 8.09
CA TRP A 15 4.23 10.34 7.09
C TRP A 15 4.55 8.90 7.50
N THR A 16 3.69 7.96 7.11
CA THR A 16 3.96 6.52 7.26
C THR A 16 3.60 5.78 5.98
N GLU A 17 4.53 4.94 5.51
CA GLU A 17 4.35 4.14 4.30
C GLU A 17 3.55 2.87 4.61
N ILE A 18 2.46 2.64 3.87
CA ILE A 18 1.81 1.32 3.78
C ILE A 18 2.58 0.49 2.76
N SER A 19 3.01 -0.71 3.17
CA SER A 19 3.84 -1.60 2.35
C SER A 19 3.45 -3.07 2.53
N ALA A 20 4.11 -3.95 1.78
CA ALA A 20 3.91 -5.40 1.82
C ALA A 20 2.43 -5.84 1.72
N VAL A 21 1.63 -5.13 0.92
CA VAL A 21 0.23 -5.49 0.66
C VAL A 21 0.21 -6.68 -0.30
N CYS A 22 -0.21 -7.84 0.20
CA CYS A 22 -0.39 -9.02 -0.65
C CYS A 22 -1.64 -9.81 -0.25
N THR A 23 -2.20 -10.50 -1.24
CA THR A 23 -3.35 -11.40 -1.08
C THR A 23 -3.09 -12.61 -1.94
N ALA A 24 -3.21 -13.80 -1.35
CA ALA A 24 -3.04 -15.06 -2.02
C ALA A 24 -3.96 -15.13 -3.25
N PRO A 25 -3.50 -15.63 -4.41
CA PRO A 25 -4.27 -15.62 -5.66
C PRO A 25 -5.71 -16.15 -5.51
N GLU A 26 -5.88 -17.25 -4.79
CA GLU A 26 -7.15 -17.92 -4.50
C GLU A 26 -8.10 -17.13 -3.60
N ALA A 27 -7.61 -16.07 -2.95
CA ALA A 27 -8.38 -15.22 -2.05
C ALA A 27 -8.63 -13.80 -2.61
N ARG A 28 -8.19 -13.51 -3.85
CA ARG A 28 -8.41 -12.20 -4.50
C ARG A 28 -9.90 -11.95 -4.78
N GLY A 29 -10.27 -10.69 -4.99
CA GLY A 29 -11.66 -10.29 -5.25
C GLY A 29 -12.57 -10.26 -4.01
N ARG A 30 -12.09 -10.67 -2.83
CA ARG A 30 -12.89 -10.77 -1.58
C ARG A 30 -12.75 -9.57 -0.64
N GLY A 31 -12.10 -8.49 -1.10
CA GLY A 31 -11.95 -7.23 -0.36
C GLY A 31 -10.90 -7.24 0.76
N HIS A 32 -10.02 -8.24 0.85
CA HIS A 32 -8.99 -8.32 1.90
C HIS A 32 -8.04 -7.12 1.91
N ALA A 33 -7.47 -6.76 0.75
CA ALA A 33 -6.58 -5.61 0.63
C ALA A 33 -7.26 -4.32 1.10
N ARG A 34 -8.53 -4.08 0.68
CA ARG A 34 -9.32 -2.92 1.09
C ARG A 34 -9.43 -2.81 2.63
N ARG A 35 -9.75 -3.91 3.30
CA ARG A 35 -9.89 -3.95 4.77
C ARG A 35 -8.56 -3.69 5.47
N LEU A 36 -7.49 -4.34 5.02
CA LEU A 36 -6.16 -4.19 5.61
C LEU A 36 -5.60 -2.77 5.44
N ILE A 37 -5.68 -2.20 4.23
CA ILE A 37 -5.23 -0.83 3.96
C ILE A 37 -6.07 0.17 4.76
N GLY A 38 -7.40 -0.01 4.82
CA GLY A 38 -8.27 0.85 5.62
C GLY A 38 -7.91 0.86 7.10
N ALA A 39 -7.62 -0.31 7.68
CA ALA A 39 -7.19 -0.42 9.07
C ALA A 39 -5.84 0.28 9.32
N LEU A 40 -4.86 0.08 8.42
CA LEU A 40 -3.57 0.76 8.51
C LEU A 40 -3.70 2.27 8.35
N ALA A 41 -4.48 2.74 7.37
CA ALA A 41 -4.71 4.17 7.16
C ALA A 41 -5.36 4.83 8.38
N ALA A 42 -6.36 4.18 9.00
CA ALA A 42 -6.97 4.66 10.24
C ALA A 42 -5.94 4.75 11.39
N ARG A 43 -5.11 3.71 11.55
CA ARG A 43 -4.06 3.65 12.57
C ARG A 43 -2.95 4.68 12.37
N ILE A 44 -2.62 4.99 11.12
CA ILE A 44 -1.66 6.03 10.77
C ILE A 44 -2.24 7.41 11.11
N ARG A 45 -3.49 7.67 10.70
CA ARG A 45 -4.18 8.93 10.99
C ARG A 45 -4.38 9.17 12.50
N SER A 46 -4.64 8.12 13.29
CA SER A 46 -4.78 8.27 14.75
C SER A 46 -3.49 8.71 15.46
N ARG A 47 -2.34 8.62 14.79
CA ARG A 47 -1.05 9.15 15.27
C ARG A 47 -0.71 10.52 14.67
N ASN A 48 -1.67 11.20 14.03
CA ASN A 48 -1.47 12.45 13.30
C ASN A 48 -0.42 12.35 12.17
N GLU A 49 -0.27 11.16 11.58
CA GLU A 49 0.59 10.91 10.43
C GLU A 49 -0.26 10.79 9.15
N ARG A 50 0.37 11.04 7.99
CA ARG A 50 -0.26 10.85 6.68
C ARG A 50 0.16 9.52 6.04
N PRO A 51 -0.79 8.66 5.63
CA PRO A 51 -0.45 7.43 4.93
C PRO A 51 0.01 7.74 3.51
N PHE A 52 1.05 7.05 3.04
CA PHE A 52 1.45 7.04 1.63
C PHE A 52 1.87 5.64 1.20
N LEU A 53 1.97 5.39 -0.10
CA LEU A 53 2.47 4.15 -0.66
C LEU A 53 3.01 4.38 -2.06
N HIS A 54 3.67 3.36 -2.59
CA HIS A 54 4.12 3.32 -3.98
C HIS A 54 3.47 2.16 -4.70
N VAL A 55 3.13 2.36 -5.97
CA VAL A 55 2.53 1.35 -6.83
C VAL A 55 3.17 1.47 -8.21
N ALA A 56 3.46 0.32 -8.83
CA ALA A 56 3.92 0.31 -10.22
C ALA A 56 2.77 0.75 -11.14
N GLU A 57 3.05 1.62 -12.11
CA GLU A 57 2.03 2.14 -13.03
C GLU A 57 1.27 1.03 -13.79
N ALA A 58 1.96 -0.07 -14.10
CA ALA A 58 1.36 -1.24 -14.75
C ALA A 58 0.36 -2.00 -13.85
N ASN A 59 0.34 -1.75 -12.53
CA ASN A 59 -0.57 -2.40 -11.60
C ASN A 59 -1.90 -1.63 -11.47
N THR A 60 -2.64 -1.58 -12.57
CA THR A 60 -3.91 -0.85 -12.70
C THR A 60 -4.96 -1.27 -11.67
N GLY A 61 -4.99 -2.56 -11.30
CA GLY A 61 -5.91 -3.06 -10.26
C GLY A 61 -5.61 -2.50 -8.86
N ALA A 62 -4.33 -2.35 -8.52
CA ALA A 62 -3.93 -1.72 -7.26
C ALA A 62 -4.16 -0.21 -7.29
N LEU A 63 -3.83 0.47 -8.40
CA LEU A 63 -4.14 1.89 -8.61
C LEU A 63 -5.62 2.20 -8.35
N ALA A 64 -6.52 1.50 -9.04
CA ALA A 64 -7.97 1.68 -8.87
C ALA A 64 -8.46 1.34 -7.45
N LEU A 65 -7.79 0.43 -6.74
CA LEU A 65 -8.08 0.17 -5.33
C LEU A 65 -7.67 1.35 -4.44
N TYR A 66 -6.46 1.87 -4.62
CA TYR A 66 -5.95 2.99 -3.82
C TYR A 66 -6.74 4.27 -4.05
N GLU A 67 -7.11 4.58 -5.30
CA GLU A 67 -7.99 5.71 -5.63
C GLU A 67 -9.35 5.61 -4.93
N ARG A 68 -10.00 4.43 -4.97
CA ARG A 68 -11.26 4.17 -4.24
C ARG A 68 -11.13 4.26 -2.72
N LEU A 69 -9.91 4.17 -2.19
CA LEU A 69 -9.60 4.35 -0.77
C LEU A 69 -9.24 5.80 -0.42
N GLY A 70 -9.27 6.73 -1.40
CA GLY A 70 -8.97 8.14 -1.22
C GLY A 70 -7.48 8.47 -1.25
N PHE A 71 -6.64 7.60 -1.82
CA PHE A 71 -5.27 7.97 -2.16
C PHE A 71 -5.25 8.69 -3.49
N GLU A 72 -4.35 9.67 -3.62
CA GLU A 72 -4.17 10.46 -4.82
C GLU A 72 -2.72 10.36 -5.32
N SER A 73 -2.55 10.44 -6.64
CA SER A 73 -1.23 10.44 -7.27
C SER A 73 -0.47 11.71 -6.92
N ARG A 74 0.63 11.56 -6.17
CA ARG A 74 1.46 12.70 -5.76
C ARG A 74 2.56 13.05 -6.76
N LYS A 75 3.34 12.05 -7.19
CA LYS A 75 4.43 12.20 -8.16
C LYS A 75 4.92 10.84 -8.66
N PRO A 76 5.48 10.75 -9.88
CA PRO A 76 6.24 9.57 -10.31
C PRO A 76 7.49 9.36 -9.45
N VAL A 77 7.89 8.10 -9.29
CA VAL A 77 9.13 7.70 -8.61
C VAL A 77 9.82 6.57 -9.39
N THR A 78 11.15 6.61 -9.44
CA THR A 78 11.94 5.58 -10.13
C THR A 78 12.49 4.58 -9.12
N PHE A 79 12.06 3.32 -9.21
CA PHE A 79 12.65 2.21 -8.48
C PHE A 79 13.76 1.56 -9.33
N ARG A 80 14.98 1.48 -8.79
CA ARG A 80 16.11 0.84 -9.46
C ARG A 80 16.57 -0.37 -8.64
N GLY A 81 16.59 -1.54 -9.28
CA GLY A 81 17.22 -2.73 -8.74
C GLY A 81 18.67 -2.82 -9.21
N PHE A 82 19.56 -3.26 -8.33
CA PHE A 82 20.97 -3.52 -8.65
C PHE A 82 21.27 -4.99 -8.36
N ARG A 83 22.16 -5.58 -9.15
CA ARG A 83 22.66 -6.94 -8.94
C ARG A 83 24.18 -6.88 -9.02
N THR A 84 24.87 -7.53 -8.09
CA THR A 84 26.32 -7.72 -8.17
C THR A 84 26.65 -8.71 -9.29
N PRO A 85 27.80 -8.55 -9.98
CA PRO A 85 28.26 -9.54 -10.97
C PRO A 85 28.30 -10.96 -10.41
#